data_AF-A0A2J6WRJ4-F1
#
_entry.id   AF-A0A2J6WRJ4-F1
#
_cell.length_a   1.000
_cell.length_b   1.000
_cell.length_c   1.000
_cell.angle_alpha   90.00
_cell.angle_beta   90.00
_cell.angle_gamma   90.00
#
_symmetry.space_group_name_H-M   'P 1'
#
loop_
_entity.id
_entity.type
_entity.pdbx_description
1 polymer ?
#
loop_
_entity_poly.entity_id
_entity_poly.type
_entity_poly.pdbx_seq_one_letter_code
_entity_poly.pdbx_strand_id
1 'polypeptide(L)'
;KNQLPTSIMIDVSHGNSMKDHRNQPKVFSEVLKQIKDGNRHIKALMVESFINEGNQQIPEDKKLLKYGVSVTDKCIDWETTEEMLLKAYSIL
;
A
#
# COMPACT_ATOMS: atom_id res chain seq x y z
N LYS A 1 -30.32 -2.25 12.62
CA LYS A 1 -29.19 -2.28 11.65
C LYS A 1 -29.14 -0.93 10.95
N ASN A 2 -28.00 -0.24 10.94
CA ASN A 2 -27.89 1.21 10.64
C ASN A 2 -27.92 1.59 9.13
N GLN A 3 -28.43 0.72 8.24
CA GLN A 3 -28.57 0.98 6.78
C GLN A 3 -27.32 1.60 6.10
N LEU A 4 -26.13 1.16 6.49
CA LEU A 4 -24.89 1.63 5.86
C LEU A 4 -24.65 0.92 4.51
N PRO A 5 -24.09 1.62 3.51
CA PRO A 5 -23.67 0.99 2.26
C PRO A 5 -22.65 -0.13 2.50
N THR A 6 -22.80 -1.25 1.80
CA THR A 6 -21.83 -2.36 1.84
C THR A 6 -20.60 -2.02 1.01
N SER A 7 -19.67 -1.31 1.64
CA SER A 7 -18.43 -0.84 1.04
C SER A 7 -17.26 -1.07 1.99
N ILE A 8 -16.15 -1.57 1.47
CA ILE A 8 -14.93 -1.87 2.23
C ILE A 8 -13.73 -1.24 1.52
N MET A 9 -12.85 -0.62 2.30
CA MET A 9 -11.49 -0.28 1.89
C MET A 9 -10.53 -1.30 2.49
N ILE A 10 -9.55 -1.76 1.72
CA ILE A 10 -8.54 -2.72 2.20
C ILE A 10 -7.20 -2.00 2.30
N ASP A 11 -6.65 -1.97 3.52
CA ASP A 11 -5.25 -1.63 3.76
C ASP A 11 -4.35 -2.78 3.32
N VAL A 12 -3.41 -2.56 2.40
CA VAL A 12 -2.48 -3.63 1.97
C VAL A 12 -1.19 -3.67 2.79
N SER A 13 -1.00 -2.73 3.72
CA SER A 13 0.15 -2.62 4.63
C SER A 13 -0.15 -3.27 5.99
N HIS A 14 0.54 -2.82 7.05
CA HIS A 14 0.36 -3.20 8.45
C HIS A 14 0.20 -4.72 8.67
N GLY A 15 -0.92 -5.14 9.26
CA GLY A 15 -1.21 -6.54 9.55
C GLY A 15 -1.35 -7.37 8.27
N ASN A 16 -1.86 -6.79 7.20
CA ASN A 16 -2.11 -7.48 5.93
C ASN A 16 -0.80 -7.74 5.17
N SER A 17 0.23 -6.91 5.35
CA SER A 17 1.58 -7.14 4.81
C SER A 17 2.48 -7.99 5.73
N MET A 18 1.98 -8.45 6.89
CA MET A 18 2.76 -9.05 7.97
C MET A 18 3.91 -8.14 8.46
N LYS A 19 3.69 -6.81 8.43
CA LYS A 19 4.68 -5.76 8.74
C LYS A 19 5.94 -5.81 7.84
N ASP A 20 5.83 -6.39 6.65
CA ASP A 20 6.88 -6.37 5.63
C ASP A 20 6.35 -5.64 4.39
N HIS A 21 6.87 -4.43 4.14
CA HIS A 21 6.41 -3.56 3.05
C HIS A 21 6.51 -4.24 1.68
N ARG A 22 7.45 -5.17 1.51
CA ARG A 22 7.65 -5.94 0.27
C ARG A 22 6.51 -6.91 -0.03
N ASN A 23 5.62 -7.16 0.95
CA ASN A 23 4.41 -7.95 0.73
C ASN A 23 3.21 -7.11 0.27
N GLN A 24 3.25 -5.78 0.35
CA GLN A 24 2.16 -4.92 -0.14
C GLN A 24 1.75 -5.24 -1.60
N PRO A 25 2.69 -5.43 -2.57
CA PRO A 25 2.33 -5.79 -3.95
C PRO A 25 1.60 -7.13 -4.08
N LYS A 26 1.90 -8.08 -3.19
CA LYS A 26 1.24 -9.41 -3.16
C LYS A 26 -0.20 -9.28 -2.69
N VAL A 27 -0.41 -8.60 -1.56
CA VAL A 27 -1.74 -8.35 -1.00
C VAL A 27 -2.59 -7.55 -1.98
N PHE A 28 -2.02 -6.50 -2.57
CA PHE A 28 -2.67 -5.69 -3.59
C PHE A 28 -3.12 -6.53 -4.78
N SER A 29 -2.25 -7.42 -5.31
CA SER A 29 -2.59 -8.32 -6.42
C SER A 29 -3.74 -9.29 -6.08
N GLU A 30 -3.78 -9.82 -4.86
CA GLU A 30 -4.88 -10.69 -4.40
C GLU A 30 -6.21 -9.93 -4.26
N VAL A 31 -6.17 -8.67 -3.81
CA VAL A 31 -7.37 -7.81 -3.76
C VAL A 31 -7.87 -7.49 -5.17
N LEU A 32 -6.98 -7.14 -6.10
CA LEU A 32 -7.35 -6.90 -7.50
C LEU A 32 -8.00 -8.13 -8.13
N LYS A 33 -7.50 -9.33 -7.83
CA LYS A 33 -8.12 -10.58 -8.28
C LYS A 33 -9.56 -10.71 -7.79
N GLN A 34 -9.84 -10.43 -6.52
CA GLN A 34 -11.22 -10.46 -6.01
C GLN A 34 -12.13 -9.46 -6.74
N ILE A 35 -11.63 -8.26 -7.04
CA ILE A 35 -12.39 -7.25 -7.80
C ILE A 35 -12.69 -7.78 -9.21
N LYS A 36 -11.68 -8.33 -9.89
CA LYS A 36 -11.81 -8.94 -11.21
C LYS A 36 -12.80 -10.10 -11.23
N ASP A 37 -12.78 -10.94 -10.19
CA ASP A 37 -13.65 -12.11 -10.01
C ASP A 37 -15.09 -11.75 -9.63
N GLY A 38 -15.43 -10.46 -9.53
CA GLY A 38 -16.81 -9.99 -9.38
C GLY A 38 -17.13 -9.31 -8.05
N ASN A 39 -16.17 -9.20 -7.12
CA ASN A 39 -16.43 -8.50 -5.85
C ASN A 39 -16.62 -6.99 -6.12
N ARG A 40 -17.85 -6.50 -5.94
CA ARG A 40 -18.20 -5.07 -6.11
C ARG A 40 -18.24 -4.28 -4.80
N HIS A 41 -17.95 -4.92 -3.66
CA HIS A 41 -17.98 -4.27 -2.34
C HIS A 41 -16.64 -3.68 -1.92
N ILE A 42 -15.53 -4.09 -2.55
CA ILE A 42 -14.22 -3.45 -2.38
C ILE A 42 -14.20 -2.17 -3.20
N LYS A 43 -14.09 -1.03 -2.54
CA LYS A 43 -14.19 0.29 -3.18
C LYS A 43 -12.87 1.06 -3.21
N ALA A 44 -11.92 0.67 -2.39
CA ALA A 44 -10.62 1.33 -2.31
C ALA A 44 -9.56 0.41 -1.73
N LEU A 45 -8.30 0.72 -2.03
CA LEU A 45 -7.13 0.16 -1.40
C LEU A 45 -6.31 1.30 -0.79
N MET A 46 -5.71 1.07 0.37
CA MET A 46 -4.72 1.96 0.97
C MET A 46 -3.34 1.31 0.86
N VAL A 47 -2.35 2.07 0.41
CA VAL A 47 -0.97 1.65 0.17
C VAL A 47 -0.05 2.61 0.91
N GLU A 48 1.00 2.09 1.56
CA GLU A 48 2.07 2.91 2.13
C GLU A 48 3.28 2.91 1.20
N SER A 49 3.42 4.01 0.46
CA SER A 49 4.52 4.23 -0.47
C SER A 49 5.22 5.56 -0.20
N PHE A 50 6.49 5.63 -0.61
CA PHE A 50 7.27 6.85 -0.60
C PHE A 50 8.28 6.84 -1.74
N ILE A 51 9.15 7.86 -1.83
CA ILE A 51 10.11 7.95 -2.95
C ILE A 51 11.08 6.76 -2.94
N ASN A 52 11.62 6.42 -1.77
CA ASN A 52 12.51 5.30 -1.54
C ASN A 52 11.89 4.33 -0.54
N GLU A 53 12.23 3.04 -0.66
CA GLU A 53 11.67 1.99 0.17
C GLU A 53 12.15 2.00 1.63
N GLY A 54 11.45 1.24 2.46
CA GLY A 54 11.81 1.01 3.85
C GLY A 54 11.49 2.19 4.76
N ASN A 55 12.25 2.30 5.84
CA ASN A 55 12.13 3.39 6.80
C ASN A 55 13.51 3.76 7.38
N GLN A 56 13.52 4.85 8.15
CA GLN A 56 14.67 5.32 8.91
C GLN A 56 14.22 5.83 10.28
N GLN A 57 15.12 5.81 11.25
CA GLN A 57 14.92 6.52 12.51
C GLN A 57 15.23 8.01 12.31
N ILE A 58 14.62 8.88 13.12
CA ILE A 58 14.99 10.31 13.13
C ILE A 58 16.33 10.44 13.85
N PRO A 59 17.42 10.81 13.16
CA PRO A 59 18.73 11.00 13.78
C PRO A 59 18.75 12.28 14.63
N GLU A 60 19.71 12.38 15.56
CA GLU A 60 19.94 13.62 16.32
C GLU A 60 20.30 14.79 15.40
N ASP A 61 21.25 14.58 14.47
CA ASP A 61 21.51 15.53 13.39
C ASP A 61 20.55 15.28 12.22
N LYS A 62 19.54 16.14 12.10
CA LYS A 62 18.52 16.08 11.05
C LYS A 62 19.08 16.18 9.63
N LYS A 63 20.32 16.65 9.44
CA LYS A 63 20.99 16.66 8.13
C LYS A 63 21.31 15.24 7.61
N LEU A 64 21.31 14.24 8.49
CA LEU A 64 21.54 12.84 8.15
C LEU A 64 20.27 12.11 7.68
N LEU A 65 19.12 12.78 7.66
CA LEU A 65 17.90 12.20 7.10
C LEU A 65 18.10 11.90 5.62
N LYS A 66 17.84 10.65 5.24
CA LYS A 66 17.79 10.25 3.84
C LYS A 66 16.53 10.86 3.23
N TYR A 67 16.72 11.63 2.16
CA TYR A 67 15.60 12.18 1.41
C TYR A 67 14.68 11.06 0.92
N GLY A 68 13.38 11.25 1.04
CA GLY A 68 12.42 10.32 0.46
C GLY A 68 12.35 8.96 1.13
N VAL A 69 12.82 8.78 2.38
CA VAL A 69 12.65 7.55 3.17
C VAL A 69 11.74 7.84 4.38
N SER A 70 10.74 7.00 4.62
CA SER A 70 9.77 7.16 5.72
C SER A 70 10.46 7.19 7.09
N VAL A 71 9.96 8.00 8.02
CA VAL A 71 10.44 8.03 9.42
C VAL A 71 9.56 7.21 10.38
N THR A 72 8.51 6.57 9.85
CA THR A 72 7.55 5.75 10.61
C THR A 72 7.57 4.32 10.07
N ASP A 73 6.46 3.84 9.50
CA ASP A 73 6.34 2.52 8.92
C ASP A 73 7.09 2.43 7.58
N LYS A 74 7.46 1.20 7.21
CA LYS A 74 8.21 0.93 6.00
C LYS A 74 7.29 1.08 4.78
N CYS A 75 7.75 1.86 3.82
CA CYS A 75 7.03 2.07 2.55
C CYS A 75 7.63 1.24 1.42
N ILE A 76 6.85 0.94 0.39
CA ILE A 76 7.40 0.61 -0.93
C ILE A 76 7.96 1.87 -1.61
N ASP A 77 8.86 1.70 -2.58
CA ASP A 77 9.42 2.78 -3.38
C ASP A 77 8.47 3.26 -4.49
N TRP A 78 8.91 4.29 -5.21
CA TRP A 78 8.16 4.91 -6.29
C TRP A 78 7.96 3.96 -7.47
N GLU A 79 9.00 3.23 -7.88
CA GLU A 79 8.97 2.30 -8.99
C GLU A 79 7.95 1.18 -8.75
N THR A 80 7.93 0.61 -7.55
CA THR A 80 6.94 -0.41 -7.17
C THR A 80 5.52 0.19 -7.14
N THR A 81 5.39 1.44 -6.68
CA THR A 81 4.08 2.14 -6.66
C THR A 81 3.54 2.33 -8.08
N GLU A 82 4.37 2.81 -8.99
CA GLU A 82 4.03 3.01 -10.39
C GLU A 82 3.61 1.68 -11.04
N GLU A 83 4.41 0.62 -10.87
CA GLU A 83 4.10 -0.71 -11.40
C GLU A 83 2.74 -1.20 -10.91
N MET A 84 2.48 -1.12 -9.60
CA MET A 84 1.22 -1.56 -9.00
C MET A 84 0.01 -0.82 -9.57
N LEU A 85 0.09 0.51 -9.69
CA LEU A 85 -1.01 1.34 -10.18
C LEU A 85 -1.27 1.12 -11.68
N LEU A 86 -0.22 1.05 -12.49
CA LEU A 86 -0.34 0.77 -13.93
C LEU A 86 -0.89 -0.64 -14.18
N LYS A 87 -0.43 -1.63 -13.42
CA LYS A 87 -0.98 -2.99 -13.48
C LYS A 87 -2.46 -2.99 -13.13
N ALA A 88 -2.88 -2.33 -12.05
CA ALA A 88 -4.30 -2.22 -11.68
C ALA A 88 -5.13 -1.59 -12.81
N TYR A 89 -4.66 -0.47 -13.37
CA TYR A 89 -5.31 0.21 -14.49
C TYR A 89 -5.49 -0.69 -15.71
N SER A 90 -4.51 -1.56 -16.01
CA SER A 90 -4.58 -2.45 -17.18
C SER A 90 -5.53 -3.65 -17.04
N ILE A 91 -5.96 -4.01 -15.83
CA ILE A 91 -6.73 -5.25 -15.59
C ILE A 91 -8.12 -5.06 -14.99
N LEU A 92 -8.44 -3.83 -14.56
CA LEU A 92 -9.76 -3.44 -14.05
C LEU A 92 -10.54 -2.67 -15.13
#